data_AF-A0A2V8D8C0-F1
#
_entry.id   AF-A0A2V8D8C0-F1
#
_cell.length_a   1.000
_cell.length_b   1.000
_cell.length_c   1.000
_cell.angle_alpha   90.00
_cell.angle_beta   90.00
_cell.angle_gamma   90.00
#
_symmetry.space_group_name_H-M   'P 1'
#
loop_
_entity.id
_entity.type
_entity.pdbx_description
1 polymer ?
#
loop_
_entity_poly.entity_id
_entity_poly.type
_entity_poly.pdbx_seq_one_letter_code
_entity_poly.pdbx_strand_id
1 'polypeptide(L)'
;MSVTCVRSVALALSVLFAGPAAPPANATDSGDRAIPFDRNTAMWLVTLPLACIDKLHDAPRSRGYLYESTVTLPPGFHKTRAFYGCFDWHSAVNSTWTMVKVLKMFPDLPLARLIREKLNEHLTADAINGEVAFFSEEGNKAFERPYGWAWLFRVYAELKSWDDPDAKKWAANIEPLAWLLLERTMPYLKTLAEPMRIGTHQNTAYALKLLNEYARATGDKALETAVTERARRFFAADYGCAPNM
;
A
#
# COMPACT_ATOMS: atom_id res chain seq x y z
N MET A 1 -19.35 19.96 -27.63
CA MET A 1 -18.47 21.14 -27.65
C MET A 1 -17.03 20.61 -27.62
N SER A 2 -16.49 20.39 -28.82
CA SER A 2 -15.12 19.93 -29.04
C SER A 2 -14.21 21.15 -29.12
N VAL A 3 -13.12 21.15 -28.36
CA VAL A 3 -12.04 22.11 -28.55
C VAL A 3 -10.86 21.36 -29.17
N THR A 4 -10.82 21.40 -30.50
CA THR A 4 -9.68 21.05 -31.35
C THR A 4 -8.58 22.09 -31.19
N CYS A 5 -7.37 21.68 -30.80
CA CYS A 5 -6.20 22.54 -30.75
C CYS A 5 -5.57 22.64 -32.15
N VAL A 6 -5.57 23.84 -32.72
CA VAL A 6 -5.07 24.15 -34.07
C VAL A 6 -3.55 24.37 -34.02
N ARG A 7 -2.82 23.75 -34.96
CA ARG A 7 -1.40 24.00 -35.22
C ARG A 7 -1.22 25.33 -35.95
N SER A 8 -0.51 26.28 -35.33
CA SER A 8 0.01 27.47 -36.01
C SER A 8 1.48 27.24 -36.40
N VAL A 9 1.75 27.28 -37.71
CA VAL A 9 3.09 27.30 -38.29
C VAL A 9 3.60 28.74 -38.23
N ALA A 10 4.63 28.99 -37.43
CA ALA A 10 5.38 30.24 -37.47
C ALA A 10 6.77 29.94 -38.06
N LEU A 11 7.01 30.44 -39.27
CA LEU A 11 8.30 30.44 -39.93
C LEU A 11 9.15 31.56 -39.29
N ALA A 12 10.20 31.20 -38.54
CA ALA A 12 11.16 32.16 -38.02
C ALA A 12 12.54 31.92 -38.64
N LEU A 13 13.03 32.97 -39.30
CA LEU A 13 14.30 33.06 -40.01
C LEU A 13 15.49 32.89 -39.04
N SER A 14 16.35 31.90 -39.29
CA SER A 14 17.53 31.61 -38.47
C SER A 14 18.74 32.39 -38.98
N VAL A 15 19.25 33.35 -38.19
CA VAL A 15 20.60 33.92 -38.38
C VAL A 15 21.57 33.10 -37.54
N LEU A 16 22.46 32.37 -38.21
CA LEU A 16 23.52 31.56 -37.59
C LEU A 16 24.63 32.48 -37.04
N PHE A 17 24.69 32.61 -35.71
CA PHE A 17 25.94 32.96 -35.02
C PHE A 17 26.54 31.68 -34.45
N ALA A 18 27.60 31.19 -35.09
CA ALA A 18 28.40 30.07 -34.61
C ALA A 18 29.32 30.55 -33.47
N GLY A 19 28.82 30.50 -32.24
CA GLY A 19 29.66 30.48 -31.03
C GLY A 19 30.13 29.05 -30.74
N PRO A 20 31.30 28.84 -30.11
CA PRO A 20 31.76 27.51 -29.76
C PRO A 20 30.74 26.84 -28.84
N ALA A 21 30.27 25.66 -29.24
CA ALA A 21 29.37 24.85 -28.45
C ALA A 21 29.97 24.61 -27.06
N ALA A 22 29.24 25.01 -26.02
CA ALA A 22 29.55 24.57 -24.67
C ALA A 22 29.63 23.04 -24.67
N PRO A 23 30.67 22.43 -24.07
CA PRO A 23 30.74 20.98 -23.97
C PRO A 23 29.45 20.48 -23.30
N PRO A 24 28.91 19.33 -23.73
CA PRO A 24 27.74 18.75 -23.07
C PRO A 24 28.06 18.67 -21.59
N ALA A 25 27.18 19.25 -20.76
CA ALA A 25 27.26 19.08 -19.32
C ALA A 25 27.39 17.58 -19.10
N ASN A 26 28.57 17.15 -18.61
CA ASN A 26 28.77 15.79 -18.16
C ASN A 26 27.57 15.48 -17.28
N ALA A 27 26.80 14.47 -17.67
CA ALA A 27 25.87 13.82 -16.77
C ALA A 27 26.74 13.36 -15.61
N THR A 28 26.82 14.19 -14.57
CA THR A 28 27.38 13.81 -13.30
C THR A 28 26.56 12.62 -12.88
N ASP A 29 27.23 11.46 -12.88
CA ASP A 29 26.86 10.23 -12.22
C ASP A 29 25.99 10.56 -10.99
N SER A 30 24.66 10.57 -11.19
CA SER A 30 23.73 10.64 -10.08
C SER A 30 23.94 9.31 -9.39
N GLY A 31 24.74 9.33 -8.32
CA GLY A 31 25.14 8.18 -7.54
C GLY A 31 23.97 7.50 -6.82
N ASP A 32 22.93 7.13 -7.57
CA ASP A 32 21.87 6.22 -7.21
C ASP A 32 22.47 4.81 -7.15
N ARG A 33 23.37 4.60 -6.18
CA ARG A 33 23.64 3.25 -5.72
C ARG A 33 22.36 2.76 -5.08
N ALA A 34 21.68 1.85 -5.78
CA ALA A 34 20.55 1.11 -5.22
C ALA A 34 20.94 0.60 -3.82
N ILE A 35 20.15 0.99 -2.81
CA ILE A 35 20.37 0.52 -1.44
C ILE A 35 20.12 -0.99 -1.46
N PRO A 36 21.12 -1.84 -1.19
CA PRO A 36 20.91 -3.27 -1.20
C PRO A 36 19.95 -3.64 -0.08
N PHE A 37 18.95 -4.47 -0.40
CA PHE A 37 18.06 -5.04 0.60
C PHE A 37 18.74 -6.24 1.29
N ASP A 38 19.73 -5.93 2.12
CA ASP A 38 20.48 -6.89 2.93
C ASP A 38 19.95 -6.98 4.37
N ARG A 39 20.63 -7.77 5.22
CA ARG A 39 20.26 -7.97 6.63
C ARG A 39 20.23 -6.66 7.42
N ASN A 40 21.16 -5.74 7.17
CA ASN A 40 21.26 -4.48 7.91
C ASN A 40 20.12 -3.54 7.51
N THR A 41 19.86 -3.44 6.20
CA THR A 41 18.73 -2.66 5.67
C THR A 41 17.40 -3.24 6.17
N ALA A 42 17.23 -4.57 6.18
CA ALA A 42 16.04 -5.23 6.71
C ALA A 42 15.85 -5.00 8.22
N MET A 43 16.94 -5.06 9.00
CA MET A 43 16.93 -4.77 10.44
C MET A 43 16.49 -3.33 10.71
N TRP A 44 17.05 -2.36 9.98
CA TRP A 44 16.65 -0.97 10.13
C TRP A 44 15.19 -0.76 9.71
N LEU A 45 14.80 -1.28 8.54
CA LEU A 45 13.45 -1.09 7.99
C LEU A 45 12.37 -1.61 8.94
N VAL A 46 12.59 -2.76 9.60
CA VAL A 46 11.59 -3.36 10.49
C VAL A 46 11.43 -2.62 11.82
N THR A 47 12.36 -1.72 12.18
CA THR A 47 12.18 -0.87 13.37
C THR A 47 11.02 0.12 13.20
N LEU A 48 10.72 0.56 11.98
CA LEU A 48 9.64 1.50 11.68
C LEU A 48 8.24 0.91 12.00
N PRO A 49 7.84 -0.27 11.47
CA PRO A 49 6.57 -0.87 11.81
C PRO A 49 6.49 -1.27 13.28
N LEU A 50 7.58 -1.78 13.87
CA LEU A 50 7.63 -2.11 15.31
C LEU A 50 7.43 -0.89 16.21
N ALA A 51 7.91 0.29 15.79
CA ALA A 51 7.73 1.53 16.54
C ALA A 51 6.28 2.06 16.51
N CYS A 52 5.45 1.62 15.56
CA CYS A 52 4.07 2.09 15.45
C CYS A 52 3.00 1.07 15.80
N ILE A 53 3.23 -0.25 15.65
CA ILE A 53 2.17 -1.27 15.70
C ILE A 53 1.29 -1.23 16.98
N ASP A 54 1.85 -0.86 18.13
CA ASP A 54 1.13 -0.73 19.40
C ASP A 54 0.96 0.71 19.88
N LYS A 55 1.31 1.70 19.04
CA LYS A 55 1.28 3.10 19.45
C LYS A 55 -0.18 3.51 19.72
N LEU A 56 -0.46 3.90 20.97
CA LEU A 56 -1.74 4.47 21.32
C LEU A 56 -1.89 5.84 20.67
N HIS A 57 -3.00 6.03 19.97
CA HIS A 57 -3.37 7.30 19.35
C HIS A 57 -4.20 8.14 20.32
N ASP A 58 -4.00 9.45 20.27
CA ASP A 58 -4.82 10.39 21.04
C ASP A 58 -6.29 10.27 20.64
N ALA A 59 -7.19 10.42 21.61
CA ALA A 59 -8.61 10.58 21.32
C ALA A 59 -8.84 11.80 20.40
N PRO A 60 -9.81 11.77 19.47
CA PRO A 60 -10.11 12.91 18.60
C PRO A 60 -10.30 14.19 19.43
N ARG A 61 -9.63 15.28 19.05
CA ARG A 61 -9.69 16.55 19.77
C ARG A 61 -11.06 17.22 19.62
N SER A 62 -12.02 16.79 20.44
CA SER A 62 -13.13 17.60 20.93
C SER A 62 -13.72 16.97 22.20
N ARG A 63 -13.36 17.50 23.38
CA ARG A 63 -14.21 17.66 24.59
C ARG A 63 -13.41 18.21 25.79
N GLY A 64 -13.86 19.38 26.28
CA GLY A 64 -14.16 19.67 27.70
C GLY A 64 -13.05 19.80 28.74
N TYR A 65 -13.12 20.88 29.54
CA TYR A 65 -12.19 21.39 30.55
C TYR A 65 -11.93 20.56 31.82
N LEU A 66 -12.36 19.29 31.88
CA LEU A 66 -12.11 18.42 33.03
C LEU A 66 -11.22 17.26 32.60
N TYR A 67 -9.95 17.37 33.00
CA TYR A 67 -8.85 16.49 32.62
C TYR A 67 -8.91 15.20 33.45
N GLU A 68 -9.08 14.06 32.80
CA GLU A 68 -8.66 12.77 33.35
C GLU A 68 -7.95 11.99 32.24
N SER A 69 -6.62 12.03 32.25
CA SER A 69 -5.80 11.20 31.36
C SER A 69 -5.57 9.84 32.03
N THR A 70 -6.58 8.97 31.98
CA THR A 70 -6.36 7.53 32.22
C THR A 70 -6.15 6.86 30.86
N VAL A 71 -4.96 6.32 30.63
CA VAL A 71 -4.65 5.53 29.43
C VAL A 71 -5.17 4.12 29.67
N THR A 72 -6.48 3.93 29.52
CA THR A 72 -7.09 2.60 29.51
C THR A 72 -7.50 2.25 28.08
N LEU A 73 -7.17 1.02 27.66
CA LEU A 73 -7.66 0.53 26.38
C LEU A 73 -9.19 0.46 26.44
N PRO A 74 -9.91 0.90 25.38
CA PRO A 74 -11.35 0.78 25.36
C PRO A 74 -11.76 -0.69 25.45
N PRO A 75 -12.88 -1.02 26.12
CA PRO A 75 -13.42 -2.37 26.13
C PRO A 75 -13.54 -2.92 24.70
N GLY A 76 -13.03 -4.12 24.46
CA GLY A 76 -13.08 -4.76 23.15
C GLY A 76 -11.95 -4.36 22.17
N PHE A 77 -10.96 -3.57 22.58
CA PHE A 77 -9.83 -3.18 21.73
C PHE A 77 -9.14 -4.35 21.01
N HIS A 78 -9.07 -5.53 21.63
CA HIS A 78 -8.53 -6.74 21.02
C HIS A 78 -9.22 -7.13 19.70
N LYS A 79 -10.47 -6.72 19.48
CA LYS A 79 -11.23 -6.96 18.24
C LYS A 79 -10.90 -5.97 17.13
N THR A 80 -10.37 -4.79 17.46
CA THR A 80 -10.10 -3.71 16.49
C THR A 80 -8.61 -3.39 16.39
N ARG A 81 -7.75 -4.32 16.81
CA ARG A 81 -6.30 -4.07 16.87
C ARG A 81 -5.53 -4.52 15.63
N ALA A 82 -6.14 -5.30 14.73
CA ALA A 82 -5.41 -5.99 13.66
C ALA A 82 -4.56 -5.03 12.81
N PHE A 83 -5.13 -3.88 12.45
CA PHE A 83 -4.45 -2.82 11.70
C PHE A 83 -4.49 -1.47 12.44
N TYR A 84 -4.10 -1.50 13.72
CA TYR A 84 -3.98 -0.33 14.59
C TYR A 84 -2.54 0.18 14.71
N GLY A 85 -2.38 1.36 15.31
CA GLY A 85 -1.13 1.87 15.89
C GLY A 85 -0.27 2.70 14.93
N CYS A 86 -0.17 2.28 13.68
CA CYS A 86 0.44 3.11 12.64
C CYS A 86 -0.50 4.24 12.23
N PHE A 87 0.02 5.24 11.49
CA PHE A 87 -0.64 6.54 11.29
C PHE A 87 -2.11 6.44 10.84
N ASP A 88 -2.40 5.53 9.94
CA ASP A 88 -3.74 5.17 9.49
C ASP A 88 -3.82 3.66 9.20
N TRP A 89 -5.02 3.20 8.81
CA TRP A 89 -5.29 1.78 8.58
C TRP A 89 -4.38 1.19 7.50
N HIS A 90 -4.25 1.82 6.33
CA HIS A 90 -3.41 1.27 5.27
C HIS A 90 -1.91 1.30 5.62
N SER A 91 -1.46 2.26 6.43
CA SER A 91 -0.11 2.30 6.98
C SER A 91 0.13 1.15 7.96
N ALA A 92 -0.86 0.78 8.77
CA ALA A 92 -0.76 -0.40 9.62
C ALA A 92 -0.72 -1.69 8.80
N VAL A 93 -1.52 -1.79 7.73
CA VAL A 93 -1.50 -2.95 6.83
C VAL A 93 -0.15 -3.09 6.10
N ASN A 94 0.41 -2.00 5.56
CA ASN A 94 1.71 -2.06 4.88
C ASN A 94 2.88 -2.30 5.85
N SER A 95 2.75 -1.84 7.11
CA SER A 95 3.69 -2.11 8.19
C SER A 95 3.69 -3.59 8.55
N THR A 96 2.50 -4.19 8.63
CA THR A 96 2.31 -5.64 8.78
C THR A 96 2.93 -6.41 7.61
N TRP A 97 2.70 -5.99 6.36
CA TRP A 97 3.34 -6.62 5.20
C TRP A 97 4.86 -6.56 5.29
N THR A 98 5.41 -5.42 5.69
CA THR A 98 6.87 -5.22 5.85
C THR A 98 7.44 -6.18 6.89
N MET A 99 6.79 -6.30 8.05
CA MET A 99 7.18 -7.26 9.09
C MET A 99 7.15 -8.71 8.60
N VAL A 100 6.07 -9.13 7.93
CA VAL A 100 5.95 -10.47 7.35
C VAL A 100 7.04 -10.71 6.30
N LYS A 101 7.28 -9.74 5.41
CA LYS A 101 8.27 -9.85 4.34
C LYS A 101 9.69 -10.00 4.88
N VAL A 102 10.05 -9.14 5.85
CA VAL A 102 11.36 -9.18 6.50
C VAL A 102 11.55 -10.50 7.25
N LEU A 103 10.56 -10.93 8.03
CA LEU A 103 10.63 -12.16 8.80
C LEU A 103 10.76 -13.40 7.89
N LYS A 104 10.08 -13.42 6.75
CA LYS A 104 10.19 -14.49 5.75
C LYS A 104 11.56 -14.53 5.08
N MET A 105 12.12 -13.38 4.73
CA MET A 105 13.40 -13.30 4.01
C MET A 105 14.62 -13.46 4.93
N PHE A 106 14.50 -13.04 6.19
CA PHE A 106 15.59 -13.07 7.17
C PHE A 106 15.08 -13.66 8.50
N PRO A 107 14.75 -14.96 8.55
CA PRO A 107 14.10 -15.59 9.70
C PRO A 107 14.97 -15.62 10.96
N ASP A 108 16.28 -15.43 10.82
CA ASP A 108 17.28 -15.42 11.89
C ASP A 108 17.65 -14.00 12.37
N LEU A 109 16.89 -12.96 11.96
CA LEU A 109 17.10 -11.61 12.49
C LEU A 109 16.94 -11.59 14.03
N PRO A 110 17.80 -10.87 14.76
CA PRO A 110 17.63 -10.65 16.21
C PRO A 110 16.22 -10.23 16.65
N LEU A 111 15.50 -9.46 15.82
CA LEU A 111 14.12 -9.02 16.10
C LEU A 111 13.03 -10.02 15.66
N ALA A 112 13.39 -11.17 15.05
CA ALA A 112 12.43 -12.13 14.51
C ALA A 112 11.40 -12.60 15.56
N ARG A 113 11.86 -12.87 16.79
CA ARG A 113 10.97 -13.27 17.90
C ARG A 113 9.95 -12.18 18.23
N LEU A 114 10.40 -10.92 18.32
CA LEU A 114 9.53 -9.78 18.60
C LEU A 114 8.52 -9.56 17.48
N ILE A 115 8.95 -9.69 16.22
CA ILE A 115 8.04 -9.59 15.06
C ILE A 115 6.94 -10.66 15.15
N ARG A 116 7.30 -11.92 15.43
CA ARG A 116 6.32 -13.01 15.60
C ARG A 116 5.36 -12.75 16.75
N GLU A 117 5.86 -12.25 17.87
CA GLU A 117 5.04 -11.89 19.04
C GLU A 117 3.98 -10.86 18.64
N LYS A 118 4.39 -9.77 17.96
CA LYS A 118 3.48 -8.73 17.49
C LYS A 118 2.49 -9.21 16.44
N LEU A 119 2.92 -10.02 15.47
CA LEU A 119 2.02 -10.60 14.47
C LEU A 119 1.01 -11.56 15.12
N ASN A 120 1.42 -12.36 16.11
CA ASN A 120 0.51 -13.25 16.84
C ASN A 120 -0.56 -12.50 17.64
N GLU A 121 -0.21 -11.32 18.14
CA GLU A 121 -1.09 -10.44 18.89
C GLU A 121 -2.10 -9.69 18.00
N HIS A 122 -1.67 -9.27 16.81
CA HIS A 122 -2.48 -8.46 15.89
C HIS A 122 -3.29 -9.30 14.91
N LEU A 123 -2.75 -10.41 14.42
CA LEU A 123 -3.40 -11.27 13.41
C LEU A 123 -4.17 -12.43 14.05
N THR A 124 -4.86 -12.16 15.15
CA THR A 124 -5.77 -13.14 15.79
C THR A 124 -7.09 -13.24 15.03
N ALA A 125 -7.78 -14.37 15.15
CA ALA A 125 -9.10 -14.53 14.57
C ALA A 125 -10.09 -13.46 15.07
N ASP A 126 -10.08 -13.15 16.37
CA ASP A 126 -10.94 -12.13 16.96
C ASP A 126 -10.66 -10.72 16.43
N ALA A 127 -9.39 -10.36 16.26
CA ALA A 127 -8.99 -9.07 15.71
C ALA A 127 -9.40 -8.95 14.24
N ILE A 128 -9.19 -9.98 13.42
CA ILE A 128 -9.64 -9.94 12.02
C ILE A 128 -11.17 -9.94 11.92
N ASN A 129 -11.87 -10.68 12.78
CA ASN A 129 -13.33 -10.68 12.79
C ASN A 129 -13.91 -9.29 13.13
N GLY A 130 -13.22 -8.48 13.93
CA GLY A 130 -13.63 -7.09 14.15
C GLY A 130 -13.40 -6.21 12.92
N GLU A 131 -12.32 -6.42 12.14
CA GLU A 131 -12.15 -5.77 10.83
C GLU A 131 -13.27 -6.18 9.86
N VAL A 132 -13.61 -7.47 9.81
CA VAL A 132 -14.74 -7.97 8.99
C VAL A 132 -16.04 -7.30 9.40
N ALA A 133 -16.30 -7.18 10.71
CA ALA A 133 -17.48 -6.49 11.22
C ALA A 133 -17.48 -5.01 10.80
N PHE A 134 -16.36 -4.30 10.98
CA PHE A 134 -16.22 -2.90 10.57
C PHE A 134 -16.52 -2.71 9.09
N PHE A 135 -15.91 -3.51 8.20
CA PHE A 135 -16.14 -3.42 6.76
C PHE A 135 -17.56 -3.88 6.35
N SER A 136 -18.26 -4.66 7.17
CA SER A 136 -19.63 -5.11 6.89
C SER A 136 -20.68 -4.03 7.12
N GLU A 137 -20.36 -2.98 7.89
CA GLU A 137 -21.24 -1.83 8.07
C GLU A 137 -21.42 -1.04 6.76
N GLU A 138 -22.64 -0.56 6.50
CA GLU A 138 -22.99 0.11 5.25
C GLU A 138 -22.08 1.31 4.94
N GLY A 139 -21.75 2.12 5.96
CA GLY A 139 -20.92 3.31 5.82
C GLY A 139 -19.46 3.02 5.48
N ASN A 140 -18.97 1.81 5.76
CA ASN A 140 -17.54 1.47 5.65
C ASN A 140 -17.22 0.63 4.41
N LYS A 141 -18.22 0.34 3.55
CA LYS A 141 -18.04 -0.53 2.38
C LYS A 141 -16.96 -0.09 1.39
N ALA A 142 -16.66 1.21 1.35
CA ALA A 142 -15.66 1.80 0.47
C ALA A 142 -14.43 2.37 1.20
N PHE A 143 -14.34 2.17 2.52
CA PHE A 143 -13.23 2.66 3.32
C PHE A 143 -11.89 2.17 2.75
N GLU A 144 -10.93 3.07 2.56
CA GLU A 144 -9.57 2.77 2.05
C GLU A 144 -9.49 2.15 0.65
N ARG A 145 -10.58 2.19 -0.13
CA ARG A 145 -10.61 1.62 -1.49
C ARG A 145 -9.85 2.49 -2.50
N PRO A 146 -9.10 1.90 -3.45
CA PRO A 146 -8.64 0.51 -3.50
C PRO A 146 -7.27 0.29 -2.84
N TYR A 147 -6.61 1.38 -2.43
CA TYR A 147 -5.21 1.35 -2.02
C TYR A 147 -4.95 0.51 -0.78
N GLY A 148 -5.70 0.73 0.29
CA GLY A 148 -5.57 -0.07 1.49
C GLY A 148 -5.94 -1.54 1.24
N TRP A 149 -6.97 -1.78 0.43
CA TRP A 149 -7.38 -3.16 0.08
C TRP A 149 -6.24 -3.88 -0.65
N ALA A 150 -5.57 -3.19 -1.57
CA ALA A 150 -4.42 -3.72 -2.29
C ALA A 150 -3.28 -4.11 -1.34
N TRP A 151 -3.01 -3.32 -0.30
CA TRP A 151 -2.05 -3.70 0.74
C TRP A 151 -2.48 -4.93 1.54
N LEU A 152 -3.76 -5.07 1.89
CA LEU A 152 -4.24 -6.26 2.60
C LEU A 152 -4.02 -7.52 1.75
N PHE A 153 -4.31 -7.43 0.45
CA PHE A 153 -4.06 -8.51 -0.48
C PHE A 153 -2.56 -8.86 -0.56
N ARG A 154 -1.67 -7.88 -0.50
CA ARG A 154 -0.22 -8.13 -0.41
C ARG A 154 0.16 -8.88 0.87
N VAL A 155 -0.41 -8.51 2.03
CA VAL A 155 -0.21 -9.26 3.29
C VAL A 155 -0.66 -10.71 3.11
N TYR A 156 -1.90 -10.92 2.66
CA TYR A 156 -2.48 -12.26 2.53
C TYR A 156 -1.69 -13.14 1.55
N ALA A 157 -1.30 -12.62 0.37
CA ALA A 157 -0.46 -13.38 -0.57
C ALA A 157 0.95 -13.67 -0.04
N GLU A 158 1.57 -12.75 0.70
CA GLU A 158 2.90 -12.98 1.28
C GLU A 158 2.86 -14.12 2.32
N LEU A 159 1.80 -14.15 3.14
CA LEU A 159 1.55 -15.22 4.11
C LEU A 159 1.24 -16.56 3.44
N LYS A 160 0.35 -16.58 2.44
CA LYS A 160 -0.03 -17.82 1.71
C LYS A 160 1.16 -18.47 0.99
N SER A 161 2.12 -17.66 0.55
CA SER A 161 3.33 -18.14 -0.14
C SER A 161 4.48 -18.47 0.83
N TRP A 162 4.27 -18.41 2.14
CA TRP A 162 5.29 -18.68 3.13
C TRP A 162 5.01 -20.03 3.83
N ASP A 163 5.90 -21.00 3.61
CA ASP A 163 5.82 -22.30 4.29
C ASP A 163 6.33 -22.20 5.74
N ASP A 164 5.49 -21.64 6.60
CA ASP A 164 5.74 -21.47 8.02
C ASP A 164 4.46 -21.70 8.83
N PRO A 165 4.51 -22.39 9.98
CA PRO A 165 3.31 -22.69 10.78
C PRO A 165 2.54 -21.44 11.22
N ASP A 166 3.24 -20.38 11.65
CA ASP A 166 2.58 -19.14 12.05
C ASP A 166 1.99 -18.44 10.83
N ALA A 167 2.71 -18.42 9.70
CA ALA A 167 2.21 -17.83 8.46
C ALA A 167 0.91 -18.49 7.97
N LYS A 168 0.83 -19.83 8.05
CA LYS A 168 -0.39 -20.59 7.73
C LYS A 168 -1.55 -20.21 8.65
N LYS A 169 -1.30 -20.08 9.96
CA LYS A 169 -2.28 -19.62 10.95
C LYS A 169 -2.77 -18.20 10.67
N TRP A 170 -1.84 -17.25 10.47
CA TRP A 170 -2.20 -15.86 10.18
C TRP A 170 -2.94 -15.71 8.85
N ALA A 171 -2.54 -16.46 7.81
CA ALA A 171 -3.25 -16.50 6.53
C ALA A 171 -4.70 -16.98 6.72
N ALA A 172 -4.91 -18.06 7.47
CA ALA A 172 -6.25 -18.57 7.76
C ALA A 172 -7.11 -17.53 8.52
N ASN A 173 -6.51 -16.80 9.46
CA ASN A 173 -7.22 -15.74 10.19
C ASN A 173 -7.59 -14.56 9.29
N ILE A 174 -6.72 -14.14 8.37
CA ILE A 174 -6.95 -13.00 7.45
C ILE A 174 -7.94 -13.32 6.32
N GLU A 175 -8.04 -14.60 5.94
CA GLU A 175 -8.81 -15.06 4.78
C GLU A 175 -10.25 -14.51 4.69
N PRO A 176 -11.06 -14.46 5.78
CA PRO A 176 -12.42 -13.91 5.72
C PRO A 176 -12.46 -12.44 5.28
N LEU A 177 -11.53 -11.62 5.77
CA LEU A 177 -11.44 -10.22 5.38
C LEU A 177 -10.96 -10.07 3.94
N ALA A 178 -9.97 -10.88 3.52
CA ALA A 178 -9.49 -10.88 2.15
C ALA A 178 -10.62 -11.24 1.16
N TRP A 179 -11.41 -12.26 1.45
CA TRP A 179 -12.56 -12.63 0.61
C TRP A 179 -13.62 -11.53 0.55
N LEU A 180 -13.99 -10.95 1.69
CA LEU A 180 -14.95 -9.84 1.74
C LEU A 180 -14.52 -8.66 0.85
N LEU A 181 -13.24 -8.26 0.92
CA LEU A 181 -12.73 -7.18 0.10
C LEU A 181 -12.57 -7.58 -1.38
N LEU A 182 -12.26 -8.85 -1.67
CA LEU A 182 -12.15 -9.35 -3.04
C LEU A 182 -13.49 -9.32 -3.77
N GLU A 183 -14.56 -9.77 -3.09
CA GLU A 183 -15.95 -9.70 -3.60
C GLU A 183 -16.35 -8.28 -3.99
N ARG A 184 -15.83 -7.27 -3.31
CA ARG A 184 -16.08 -5.84 -3.57
C ARG A 184 -15.14 -5.24 -4.61
N THR A 185 -13.93 -5.79 -4.73
CA THR A 185 -12.91 -5.31 -5.67
C THR A 185 -13.37 -5.51 -7.11
N MET A 186 -13.94 -6.67 -7.44
CA MET A 186 -14.37 -6.97 -8.82
C MET A 186 -15.48 -6.02 -9.33
N PRO A 187 -16.59 -5.78 -8.59
CA PRO A 187 -17.58 -4.77 -8.97
C PRO A 187 -16.99 -3.35 -9.07
N TYR A 188 -16.10 -2.98 -8.15
CA TYR A 188 -15.42 -1.68 -8.20
C TYR A 188 -14.57 -1.52 -9.46
N LEU A 189 -13.77 -2.53 -9.82
CA LEU A 189 -12.94 -2.49 -11.02
C LEU A 189 -13.79 -2.35 -12.29
N LYS A 190 -15.03 -2.85 -12.31
CA LYS A 190 -15.96 -2.68 -13.44
C LYS A 190 -16.49 -1.25 -13.54
N THR A 191 -16.82 -0.63 -12.41
CA THR A 191 -17.43 0.71 -12.35
C THR A 191 -16.41 1.86 -12.29
N LEU A 192 -15.13 1.57 -12.06
CA LEU A 192 -14.05 2.56 -12.04
C LEU A 192 -13.95 3.25 -13.41
N ALA A 193 -14.45 4.49 -13.50
CA ALA A 193 -14.58 5.21 -14.76
C ALA A 193 -13.25 5.84 -15.22
N GLU A 194 -12.51 6.46 -14.28
CA GLU A 194 -11.29 7.23 -14.55
C GLU A 194 -10.19 6.92 -13.54
N PRO A 195 -8.90 7.01 -13.94
CA PRO A 195 -7.77 6.84 -13.03
C PRO A 195 -7.41 8.16 -12.31
N MET A 196 -6.92 8.04 -11.08
CA MET A 196 -6.23 9.12 -10.38
C MET A 196 -4.72 9.03 -10.64
N ARG A 197 -4.12 10.12 -11.12
CA ARG A 197 -2.69 10.24 -11.49
C ARG A 197 -1.87 11.09 -10.52
N ILE A 198 -2.29 11.15 -9.25
CA ILE A 198 -1.61 11.96 -8.23
C ILE A 198 -0.38 11.22 -7.67
N GLY A 199 0.66 11.95 -7.25
CA GLY A 199 1.87 11.39 -6.63
C GLY A 199 1.70 10.89 -5.19
N THR A 200 0.48 10.52 -4.78
CA THR A 200 0.14 10.09 -3.42
C THR A 200 -0.59 8.74 -3.42
N HIS A 201 -0.97 8.24 -2.25
CA HIS A 201 -1.62 6.94 -2.07
C HIS A 201 -2.90 6.73 -2.90
N GLN A 202 -3.55 7.81 -3.35
CA GLN A 202 -4.74 7.72 -4.21
C GLN A 202 -4.42 7.34 -5.66
N ASN A 203 -3.13 7.24 -6.04
CA ASN A 203 -2.73 6.86 -7.38
C ASN A 203 -3.30 5.49 -7.79
N THR A 204 -4.13 5.48 -8.82
CA THR A 204 -4.79 4.26 -9.28
C THR A 204 -3.81 3.26 -9.89
N ALA A 205 -2.74 3.71 -10.55
CA ALA A 205 -1.75 2.81 -11.13
C ALA A 205 -1.06 1.96 -10.05
N TYR A 206 -0.75 2.56 -8.89
CA TYR A 206 -0.09 1.84 -7.81
C TYR A 206 -0.99 0.77 -7.19
N ALA A 207 -2.25 1.08 -6.91
CA ALA A 207 -3.20 0.09 -6.42
C ALA A 207 -3.43 -1.06 -7.44
N LEU A 208 -3.56 -0.74 -8.73
CA LEU A 208 -3.68 -1.77 -9.77
C LEU A 208 -2.43 -2.65 -9.89
N LYS A 209 -1.22 -2.09 -9.73
CA LYS A 209 0.02 -2.87 -9.68
C LYS A 209 -0.02 -3.91 -8.55
N LEU A 210 -0.35 -3.48 -7.33
CA LEU A 210 -0.41 -4.35 -6.16
C LEU A 210 -1.49 -5.44 -6.31
N LEU A 211 -2.65 -5.10 -6.87
CA LEU A 211 -3.70 -6.07 -7.20
C LEU A 211 -3.25 -7.09 -8.26
N ASN A 212 -2.48 -6.66 -9.27
CA ASN A 212 -1.95 -7.56 -10.29
C ASN A 212 -0.93 -8.54 -9.68
N GLU A 213 -0.02 -8.04 -8.83
CA GLU A 213 0.94 -8.88 -8.12
C GLU A 213 0.24 -9.91 -7.22
N TYR A 214 -0.81 -9.49 -6.51
CA TYR A 214 -1.65 -10.40 -5.73
C TYR A 214 -2.29 -11.48 -6.61
N ALA A 215 -2.98 -11.08 -7.69
CA ALA A 215 -3.67 -12.00 -8.59
C ALA A 215 -2.71 -13.06 -9.18
N ARG A 216 -1.49 -12.66 -9.55
CA ARG A 216 -0.44 -13.58 -10.01
C ARG A 216 0.01 -14.53 -8.90
N ALA A 217 0.23 -14.02 -7.69
CA ALA A 217 0.71 -14.80 -6.56
C ALA A 217 -0.32 -15.85 -6.07
N THR A 218 -1.62 -15.56 -6.22
CA THR A 218 -2.70 -16.48 -5.82
C THR A 218 -3.28 -17.29 -6.97
N GLY A 219 -2.90 -16.99 -8.21
CA GLY A 219 -3.42 -17.66 -9.41
C GLY A 219 -4.84 -17.21 -9.80
N ASP A 220 -5.34 -16.09 -9.27
CA ASP A 220 -6.65 -15.55 -9.62
C ASP A 220 -6.65 -14.91 -11.02
N LYS A 221 -7.01 -15.73 -12.02
CA LYS A 221 -7.04 -15.31 -13.43
C LYS A 221 -8.12 -14.30 -13.75
N ALA A 222 -9.23 -14.31 -13.03
CA ALA A 222 -10.31 -13.35 -13.24
C ALA A 222 -9.87 -11.95 -12.80
N LEU A 223 -9.26 -11.84 -11.61
CA LEU A 223 -8.71 -10.59 -11.11
C LEU A 223 -7.52 -10.12 -11.97
N GLU A 224 -6.61 -11.02 -12.34
CA GLU A 224 -5.44 -10.69 -13.19
C GLU A 224 -5.91 -10.03 -14.51
N THR A 225 -6.92 -10.61 -15.14
CA THR A 225 -7.51 -10.09 -16.39
C THR A 225 -8.15 -8.73 -16.17
N ALA A 226 -9.06 -8.59 -15.19
CA ALA A 226 -9.77 -7.35 -14.93
C ALA A 226 -8.83 -6.18 -14.60
N VAL A 227 -7.80 -6.43 -13.80
CA VAL A 227 -6.78 -5.43 -13.43
C VAL A 227 -5.95 -5.05 -14.65
N THR A 228 -5.51 -6.01 -15.46
CA THR A 228 -4.68 -5.77 -16.64
C THR A 228 -5.43 -4.95 -17.69
N GLU A 229 -6.69 -5.30 -17.97
CA GLU A 229 -7.55 -4.54 -18.90
C GLU A 229 -7.76 -3.11 -18.42
N ARG A 230 -8.06 -2.93 -17.12
CA ARG A 230 -8.26 -1.60 -16.54
C ARG A 230 -6.98 -0.75 -16.59
N ALA A 231 -5.84 -1.34 -16.24
CA ALA A 231 -4.55 -0.67 -16.30
C ALA A 231 -4.19 -0.24 -17.73
N ARG A 232 -4.39 -1.12 -18.72
CA ARG A 232 -4.15 -0.79 -20.14
C ARG A 232 -5.09 0.32 -20.62
N ARG A 233 -6.39 0.23 -20.32
CA ARG A 233 -7.37 1.27 -20.68
C ARG A 233 -6.95 2.65 -20.14
N PHE A 234 -6.41 2.69 -18.94
CA PHE A 234 -6.07 3.95 -18.27
C PHE A 234 -4.71 4.50 -18.63
N PHE A 235 -3.69 3.66 -18.75
CA PHE A 235 -2.30 4.10 -18.74
C PHE A 235 -1.51 3.67 -19.98
N ALA A 236 -2.06 2.89 -20.93
CA ALA A 236 -1.30 2.42 -22.09
C ALA A 236 -0.84 3.54 -23.03
N ALA A 237 -1.54 4.67 -23.04
CA ALA A 237 -1.21 5.84 -23.84
C ALA A 237 -0.49 6.94 -23.03
N ASP A 238 -0.17 6.70 -21.75
CA ASP A 238 0.54 7.67 -20.93
C ASP A 238 2.03 7.71 -21.35
N TYR A 239 2.56 8.90 -21.59
CA TYR A 239 3.97 9.15 -21.90
C TYR A 239 4.37 10.53 -21.37
N GLY A 240 5.67 10.74 -21.13
CA GLY A 240 6.21 12.05 -20.73
C GLY A 240 5.68 12.57 -19.39
N CYS A 241 5.27 11.68 -18.48
CA CYS A 241 4.82 12.06 -17.14
C CYS A 241 5.99 12.62 -16.33
N ALA A 242 6.07 13.94 -16.20
CA ALA A 242 7.03 14.55 -15.27
C ALA A 242 6.64 14.16 -13.83
N PRO A 243 7.58 13.71 -12.99
CA PRO A 243 7.31 13.68 -11.55
C PRO A 243 7.04 15.14 -11.15
N ASN A 244 5.87 15.40 -10.55
CA ASN A 244 5.58 16.72 -10.02
C ASN A 244 6.72 17.10 -9.08
N MET A 245 7.53 18.09 -9.47
CA MET A 245 8.45 18.80 -8.60
C MET A 245 7.67 19.80 -7.77
#